data_AF-A0A2T5MG03-F1
#
_entry.id   AF-A0A2T5MG03-F1
#
_cell.length_a   1.000
_cell.length_b   1.000
_cell.length_c   1.000
_cell.angle_alpha   90.00
_cell.angle_beta   90.00
_cell.angle_gamma   90.00
#
_symmetry.space_group_name_H-M   'P 1'
#
loop_
_entity.id
_entity.type
_entity.pdbx_description
1 polymer ?
#
loop_
_entity_poly.entity_id
_entity_poly.type
_entity_poly.pdbx_seq_one_letter_code
_entity_poly.pdbx_strand_id
1 'polypeptide(L)'
;MCSFSLIVVIAVPQRGVQALNYARMDAVPTQTLPAPELPPQPERPLANDCCGGGCADCVFTLYLRDMKIWNKEVKEIQRLHAEKVAASQQT
;
A
#
# COMPACT_ATOMS: atom_id res chain seq x y z
N MET A 1 8.45 63.79 25.15
CA MET A 1 9.20 62.53 25.16
C MET A 1 8.44 61.57 26.06
N CYS A 2 7.49 60.84 25.46
CA CYS A 2 6.70 59.78 26.09
C CYS A 2 7.62 58.57 26.39
N SER A 3 7.34 57.62 27.26
CA SER A 3 6.41 57.43 28.37
C SER A 3 6.77 56.04 28.92
N PHE A 4 6.90 55.93 30.24
CA PHE A 4 6.63 54.76 31.07
C PHE A 4 7.07 53.37 30.59
N SER A 5 8.16 52.87 31.19
CA SER A 5 8.29 51.45 31.50
C SER A 5 7.27 51.06 32.58
N LEU A 6 6.38 50.12 32.29
CA LEU A 6 5.68 49.35 33.33
C LEU A 6 5.50 47.90 32.87
N ILE A 7 5.99 47.01 33.71
CA ILE A 7 5.91 45.55 33.63
C ILE A 7 4.44 45.11 33.72
N VAL A 8 3.98 44.23 32.82
CA VAL A 8 2.77 43.43 33.05
C VAL A 8 3.15 41.95 33.01
N VAL A 9 3.33 41.38 34.21
CA VAL A 9 3.30 39.94 34.44
C VAL A 9 1.86 39.49 34.25
N ILE A 10 1.52 38.99 33.06
CA ILE A 10 0.23 38.33 32.85
C ILE A 10 0.39 36.88 33.29
N ALA A 11 -0.11 36.58 34.48
CA ALA A 11 -0.34 35.24 34.96
C ALA A 11 -1.31 34.51 34.03
N VAL A 12 -0.83 33.51 33.28
CA VAL A 12 -1.69 32.62 32.49
C VAL A 12 -2.17 31.46 33.39
N PRO A 13 -3.49 31.27 33.59
CA PRO A 13 -4.04 30.22 34.44
C PRO A 13 -3.98 28.84 33.75
N GLN A 14 -3.13 27.95 34.26
CA GLN A 14 -2.97 26.55 33.82
C GLN A 14 -4.08 25.64 34.39
N ARG A 15 -5.35 25.86 34.03
CA ARG A 15 -6.45 25.00 34.51
C ARG A 15 -7.35 24.57 33.35
N GLY A 16 -7.03 23.44 32.73
CA GLY A 16 -8.01 22.70 31.91
C GLY A 16 -7.55 21.98 30.65
N VAL A 17 -6.40 21.28 30.63
CA VAL A 17 -5.92 20.63 29.37
C VAL A 17 -5.83 19.10 29.41
N GLN A 18 -6.20 18.41 30.49
CA GLN A 18 -5.89 16.98 30.65
C GLN A 18 -7.04 15.98 30.40
N ALA A 19 -8.23 16.41 29.96
CA ALA A 19 -9.37 15.49 29.82
C ALA A 19 -9.92 15.33 28.38
N LEU A 20 -9.30 15.93 27.36
CA LEU A 20 -9.79 15.86 25.97
C LEU A 20 -8.94 14.97 25.04
N ASN A 21 -7.80 14.46 25.50
CA ASN A 21 -6.89 13.71 24.62
C ASN A 21 -7.13 12.19 24.59
N TYR A 22 -8.07 11.66 25.37
CA TYR A 22 -8.43 10.23 25.39
C TYR A 22 -9.75 9.95 24.65
N ALA A 23 -10.01 10.65 23.55
CA ALA A 23 -11.12 10.36 22.63
C ALA A 23 -10.65 10.24 21.18
N ARG A 24 -9.34 10.01 20.98
CA ARG A 24 -8.71 9.87 19.66
C ARG A 24 -7.97 8.53 19.55
N MET A 25 -8.65 7.43 19.85
CA MET A 25 -8.14 6.09 19.53
C MET A 25 -9.02 5.33 18.53
N ASP A 26 -10.12 5.95 18.07
CA ASP A 26 -10.95 5.39 17.02
C ASP A 26 -10.95 6.31 15.79
N ALA A 27 -10.90 5.70 14.62
CA ALA A 27 -10.79 6.30 13.29
C ALA A 27 -9.37 6.72 12.88
N VAL A 28 -8.54 5.73 12.57
CA VAL A 28 -7.70 5.84 11.36
C VAL A 28 -8.65 5.58 10.18
N PRO A 29 -9.12 6.59 9.42
CA PRO A 29 -9.66 6.31 8.12
C PRO A 29 -8.44 5.92 7.27
N THR A 30 -8.22 4.63 7.09
CA THR A 30 -7.28 4.13 6.08
C THR A 30 -7.87 4.46 4.71
N GLN A 31 -7.81 5.73 4.32
CA GLN A 31 -8.14 6.21 2.98
C GLN A 31 -6.95 5.95 2.05
N THR A 32 -6.44 4.72 2.08
CA THR A 32 -5.43 4.24 1.13
C THR A 32 -6.15 3.22 0.27
N LEU A 33 -6.22 3.49 -1.04
CA LEU A 33 -6.84 2.57 -2.00
C LEU A 33 -6.37 1.13 -1.74
N PRO A 34 -7.27 0.14 -1.76
CA PRO A 34 -6.92 -1.24 -1.49
C PRO A 34 -5.89 -1.72 -2.51
N ALA A 35 -4.99 -2.61 -2.09
CA ALA A 35 -3.99 -3.21 -2.95
C ALA A 35 -4.66 -3.86 -4.19
N PRO A 36 -3.99 -3.87 -5.36
CA PRO A 36 -4.56 -4.47 -6.56
C PRO A 36 -4.75 -5.99 -6.36
N GLU A 37 -5.91 -6.51 -6.75
CA GLU A 37 -6.13 -7.96 -6.84
C GLU A 37 -5.30 -8.52 -8.00
N LEU A 38 -4.42 -9.47 -7.70
CA LEU A 38 -3.56 -10.12 -8.68
C LEU A 38 -4.05 -11.54 -8.96
N PRO A 39 -3.91 -12.04 -10.21
CA PRO A 39 -4.21 -13.44 -10.50
C PRO A 39 -3.30 -14.38 -9.70
N PRO A 40 -3.75 -15.61 -9.41
CA PRO A 40 -2.92 -16.59 -8.72
C PRO A 40 -1.68 -16.92 -9.54
N GLN A 41 -0.54 -17.04 -8.87
CA GLN A 41 0.72 -17.42 -9.53
C GLN A 41 0.63 -18.87 -10.02
N PRO A 42 1.11 -19.18 -11.25
CA PRO A 42 1.23 -20.55 -11.72
C PRO A 42 2.08 -21.40 -10.76
N GLU A 43 1.61 -22.61 -10.46
CA GLU A 43 2.34 -23.56 -9.61
C GLU A 43 3.52 -24.16 -10.36
N ARG A 44 4.67 -24.26 -9.68
CA ARG A 44 5.87 -24.87 -10.27
C ARG A 44 5.70 -26.38 -10.33
N PRO A 45 5.94 -27.03 -11.49
CA PRO A 45 5.91 -28.48 -11.59
C PRO A 45 7.05 -29.12 -10.79
N LEU A 46 6.79 -30.32 -10.26
CA LEU A 46 7.78 -31.10 -9.54
C LEU A 46 8.70 -31.84 -10.51
N ALA A 47 9.86 -32.27 -10.00
CA ALA A 47 10.81 -33.05 -10.81
C ALA A 47 10.23 -34.39 -11.30
N ASN A 48 9.34 -35.00 -10.51
CA ASN A 48 8.62 -36.23 -10.88
C ASN A 48 7.55 -36.01 -11.96
N ASP A 49 7.12 -34.77 -12.21
CA ASP A 49 6.17 -34.45 -13.29
C ASP A 49 6.90 -34.36 -14.65
N CYS A 50 8.22 -34.32 -14.62
CA CYS A 50 9.06 -34.37 -15.80
C CYS A 50 9.23 -35.82 -16.27
N CYS A 51 8.73 -36.13 -17.47
CA CYS A 51 8.87 -37.46 -18.06
C CYS A 51 10.33 -37.83 -18.42
N GLY A 52 11.27 -36.87 -18.36
CA GLY A 52 12.71 -37.09 -18.57
C GLY A 52 13.15 -37.49 -19.98
N GLY A 53 12.21 -37.78 -20.90
CA GLY A 53 12.48 -38.46 -22.17
C GLY A 53 12.03 -37.74 -23.44
N GLY A 54 11.66 -36.46 -23.39
CA GLY A 54 11.30 -35.69 -24.58
C GLY A 54 9.86 -35.87 -25.05
N CYS A 55 8.91 -35.95 -24.11
CA CYS A 55 7.47 -35.86 -24.42
C CYS A 55 7.16 -34.59 -25.23
N ALA A 56 6.12 -34.64 -26.07
CA ALA A 56 5.81 -33.61 -27.07
C ALA A 56 5.71 -32.18 -26.49
N ASP A 57 5.19 -32.04 -25.26
CA ASP A 57 5.20 -30.79 -24.51
C ASP A 57 5.87 -30.97 -23.14
N CYS A 58 6.97 -30.26 -22.92
CA CYS A 58 7.65 -30.25 -21.63
C CYS A 58 6.83 -29.45 -20.60
N VAL A 59 6.53 -30.07 -19.45
CA VAL A 59 5.79 -29.43 -18.35
C VAL A 59 6.43 -28.13 -17.88
N PHE A 60 7.77 -28.07 -17.86
CA PHE A 60 8.49 -26.83 -17.53
C PHE A 60 8.32 -25.75 -18.60
N THR A 61 8.21 -26.12 -19.88
CA THR A 61 7.95 -25.16 -20.97
C THR A 61 6.55 -24.55 -20.84
N LEU A 62 5.54 -25.37 -20.50
CA LEU A 62 4.19 -24.89 -20.23
C LEU A 62 4.18 -23.95 -19.01
N TYR A 63 4.81 -24.36 -17.91
CA TYR A 63 4.95 -23.51 -16.72
C TYR A 63 5.62 -22.15 -17.04
N LEU A 64 6.71 -22.14 -17.81
CA LEU A 64 7.39 -20.91 -18.20
C LEU A 64 6.52 -20.03 -19.11
N ARG A 65 5.72 -20.63 -19.98
CA ARG A 65 4.74 -19.91 -20.81
C ARG A 65 3.69 -19.24 -19.92
N ASP A 66 3.11 -19.98 -18.98
CA ASP A 66 2.07 -19.48 -18.09
C ASP A 66 2.62 -18.40 -17.16
N MET A 67 3.83 -18.58 -16.65
CA MET A 67 4.56 -17.55 -15.89
C MET A 67 4.77 -16.28 -16.71
N LYS A 68 5.08 -16.39 -18.01
CA LYS A 68 5.22 -15.21 -18.89
C LYS A 68 3.90 -14.48 -19.08
N ILE A 69 2.79 -15.19 -19.18
CA ILE A 69 1.45 -14.61 -19.29
C ILE A 69 1.10 -13.91 -17.97
N TRP A 70 1.21 -14.61 -16.85
CA TRP A 70 0.95 -14.07 -15.51
C TRP A 70 1.75 -12.81 -15.21
N ASN A 71 3.05 -12.80 -15.51
CA ASN A 71 3.90 -11.62 -15.30
C ASN A 71 3.43 -10.39 -16.10
N LYS A 72 2.91 -10.59 -17.31
CA LYS A 72 2.36 -9.50 -18.13
C LYS A 72 1.08 -8.95 -17.53
N GLU A 73 0.18 -9.83 -17.07
CA GLU A 73 -1.08 -9.44 -16.44
C GLU A 73 -0.84 -8.68 -15.14
N VAL A 74 0.05 -9.18 -14.26
CA VAL A 74 0.42 -8.50 -13.01
C VAL A 74 0.98 -7.11 -13.30
N LYS A 75 1.89 -6.98 -14.27
CA LYS A 75 2.47 -5.69 -14.64
C LYS A 75 1.40 -4.70 -15.10
N GLU A 76 0.43 -5.15 -15.88
CA GLU A 76 -0.65 -4.30 -16.36
C GLU A 76 -1.60 -3.87 -15.22
N ILE A 77 -1.98 -4.80 -14.35
CA ILE A 77 -2.81 -4.49 -13.17
C ILE A 77 -2.09 -3.47 -12.27
N GLN A 78 -0.80 -3.64 -12.04
CA GLN A 78 0.01 -2.71 -11.26
C GLN A 78 0.08 -1.32 -11.91
N ARG A 79 0.25 -1.25 -13.23
CA ARG A 79 0.24 0.03 -13.97
C ARG A 79 -1.09 0.76 -13.78
N LEU A 80 -2.21 0.06 -14.00
CA LEU A 80 -3.56 0.62 -13.84
C LEU A 80 -3.83 1.05 -12.39
N HIS A 81 -3.37 0.28 -11.41
CA HIS A 81 -3.51 0.64 -10.00
C HIS A 81 -2.68 1.90 -9.66
N ALA A 82 -1.43 1.98 -10.14
CA ALA A 82 -0.59 3.16 -9.93
C ALA A 82 -1.22 4.44 -10.53
N GLU A 83 -1.83 4.35 -11.71
CA GLU A 83 -2.54 5.46 -12.34
C GLU A 83 -3.76 5.91 -11.51
N LYS A 84 -4.55 4.96 -11.00
CA LYS A 84 -5.68 5.25 -10.11
C LYS A 84 -5.23 5.91 -8.80
N VAL A 85 -4.14 5.40 -8.21
CA VAL A 85 -3.55 5.98 -7.01
C VAL A 85 -3.09 7.42 -7.27
N ALA A 86 -2.35 7.65 -8.36
CA ALA A 86 -1.90 8.99 -8.73
C ALA A 86 -3.06 9.96 -8.99
N ALA A 87 -4.16 9.50 -9.61
CA ALA A 87 -5.36 10.30 -9.83
C ALA A 87 -6.11 10.61 -8.52
N SER A 88 -6.22 9.64 -7.61
CA SER A 88 -6.92 9.82 -6.33
C SER A 88 -6.21 10.77 -5.35
N GLN A 89 -4.89 10.98 -5.52
CA GLN A 89 -4.09 11.85 -4.66
C GLN A 89 -4.11 13.33 -5.08
N GLN A 90 -4.81 13.68 -6.16
CA GLN A 90 -4.86 15.04 -6.73
C GLN A 90 -6.18 15.78 -6.47
N THR A 91 -7.06 15.24 -5.64
CA THR A 91 -8.32 15.88 -5.20
C THR A 91 -8.28 16.15 -3.70
#